data_AF-A0A6E8W950-F1
#
_entry.id   AF-A0A6E8W950-F1
#
_cell.length_a   1.000
_cell.length_b   1.000
_cell.length_c   1.000
_cell.angle_alpha   90.00
_cell.angle_beta   90.00
_cell.angle_gamma   90.00
#
_symmetry.space_group_name_H-M   'P 1'
#
loop_
_entity.id
_entity.type
_entity.pdbx_description
1 polymer ?
#
loop_
_entity_poly.entity_id
_entity_poly.type
_entity_poly.pdbx_seq_one_letter_code
_entity_poly.pdbx_strand_id
1 'polypeptide(L)'
;MSLRHLPCRFNINLQVGPNVDPRDNSALHISIRPREGLIVRNTYQFQSWGVEERFGGCPVQKRSYFDVSITVKPDSYGIAVNGCHFCDFNHRMPYASVRFIHT
;
A
#
# COMPACT_ATOMS: atom_id res chain seq x y z
N MET A 1 -27.26 -5.20 -19.91
CA MET A 1 -25.91 -4.60 -19.86
C MET A 1 -25.48 -4.47 -18.41
N SER A 2 -24.72 -5.44 -17.88
CA SER A 2 -24.17 -5.35 -16.52
C SER A 2 -22.96 -4.44 -16.56
N LEU A 3 -23.06 -3.25 -15.96
CA LEU A 3 -21.93 -2.41 -15.58
C LEU A 3 -21.05 -3.26 -14.66
N ARG A 4 -20.08 -4.00 -15.22
CA ARG A 4 -19.05 -4.68 -14.42
C ARG A 4 -18.39 -3.61 -13.57
N HIS A 5 -18.71 -3.61 -12.27
CA HIS A 5 -18.31 -2.58 -11.35
C HIS A 5 -16.79 -2.63 -11.20
N LEU A 6 -16.07 -1.76 -11.92
CA LEU A 6 -14.60 -1.65 -11.84
C LEU A 6 -14.14 -1.75 -10.38
N PRO A 7 -13.11 -2.55 -10.07
CA PRO A 7 -12.59 -2.66 -8.71
C PRO A 7 -12.21 -1.26 -8.22
N CYS A 8 -12.83 -0.82 -7.12
CA CYS A 8 -12.49 0.43 -6.46
C CYS A 8 -11.28 0.13 -5.58
N ARG A 9 -10.10 0.17 -6.20
CA ARG A 9 -8.81 -0.03 -5.55
C ARG A 9 -7.91 1.14 -5.88
N PHE A 10 -7.19 1.61 -4.88
CA PHE A 10 -6.10 2.56 -5.05
C PHE A 10 -4.86 1.93 -4.43
N ASN A 11 -3.76 1.91 -5.17
CA ASN A 11 -2.53 1.29 -4.71
C ASN A 11 -1.48 2.37 -4.48
N ILE A 12 -0.60 2.16 -3.51
CA ILE A 12 0.60 2.98 -3.29
C ILE A 12 1.75 2.00 -3.18
N ASN A 13 2.80 2.20 -3.97
CA ASN A 13 3.98 1.34 -3.97
C ASN A 13 5.22 2.19 -3.73
N LEU A 14 5.97 1.85 -2.69
CA LEU A 14 7.32 2.38 -2.45
C LEU A 14 8.32 1.44 -3.14
N GLN A 15 8.78 1.82 -4.33
CA GLN A 15 9.59 0.99 -5.22
C GLN A 15 11.08 1.32 -5.15
N VAL A 16 11.91 0.29 -5.40
CA VAL A 16 13.37 0.44 -5.51
C VAL A 16 13.82 0.93 -6.89
N GLY A 17 13.00 0.75 -7.91
CA GLY A 17 13.26 1.16 -9.29
C GLY A 17 11.98 1.65 -10.00
N PRO A 18 12.10 2.25 -11.20
CA PRO A 18 11.00 2.90 -11.89
C PRO A 18 10.07 1.95 -12.65
N ASN A 19 10.47 0.69 -12.88
CA ASN A 19 9.75 -0.19 -13.79
C ASN A 19 8.47 -0.74 -13.16
N VAL A 20 7.42 -0.85 -13.98
CA VAL A 20 6.11 -1.39 -13.59
C VAL A 20 5.76 -2.69 -14.30
N ASP A 21 6.47 -3.02 -15.38
CA ASP A 21 6.32 -4.25 -16.16
C ASP A 21 7.64 -4.63 -16.89
N PRO A 22 8.37 -5.67 -16.44
CA PRO A 22 8.19 -6.32 -15.15
C PRO A 22 8.41 -5.32 -14.01
N ARG A 23 7.65 -5.46 -12.93
CA ARG A 23 7.70 -4.48 -11.83
C ARG A 23 8.99 -4.65 -11.02
N ASP A 24 9.65 -3.55 -10.68
CA ASP A 24 10.73 -3.58 -9.69
C ASP A 24 10.23 -3.96 -8.29
N ASN A 25 11.14 -4.29 -7.38
CA ASN A 25 10.73 -4.63 -6.01
C ASN A 25 10.02 -3.43 -5.34
N SER A 26 8.92 -3.71 -4.62
CA SER A 26 8.22 -2.75 -3.76
C SER A 26 8.47 -3.11 -2.31
N ALA A 27 9.25 -2.27 -1.60
CA ALA A 27 9.49 -2.46 -0.17
C ALA A 27 8.18 -2.40 0.63
N LEU A 28 7.26 -1.53 0.21
CA LEU A 28 5.90 -1.42 0.74
C LEU A 28 4.90 -1.27 -0.40
N HIS A 29 3.88 -2.11 -0.41
CA HIS A 29 2.67 -1.98 -1.21
C HIS A 29 1.49 -1.78 -0.26
N ILE A 30 0.69 -0.76 -0.50
CA ILE A 30 -0.57 -0.49 0.18
C ILE A 30 -1.69 -0.60 -0.86
N SER A 31 -2.68 -1.47 -0.63
CA SER A 31 -3.86 -1.60 -1.48
C SER A 31 -5.10 -1.19 -0.69
N ILE A 32 -5.62 0.00 -0.96
CA ILE A 32 -6.84 0.52 -0.33
C ILE A 32 -8.04 -0.03 -1.09
N ARG A 33 -8.90 -0.80 -0.41
CA ARG A 33 -10.04 -1.50 -1.04
C ARG A 33 -11.34 -1.19 -0.30
N PRO A 34 -11.93 0.02 -0.45
CA PRO A 34 -13.13 0.42 0.29
C PRO A 34 -14.33 -0.51 0.13
N ARG A 35 -14.45 -1.17 -1.04
CA ARG A 35 -15.52 -2.17 -1.26
C ARG A 35 -15.34 -3.45 -0.47
N GLU A 36 -14.11 -3.85 -0.23
CA GLU A 36 -13.78 -5.04 0.55
C GLU A 36 -13.70 -4.70 2.05
N GLY A 37 -13.81 -3.41 2.42
CA GLY A 37 -13.73 -2.96 3.80
C GLY A 37 -12.33 -3.10 4.42
N LEU A 38 -11.27 -3.20 3.60
CA LEU A 38 -9.91 -3.44 4.09
C LEU A 38 -8.82 -2.69 3.31
N ILE A 39 -7.70 -2.43 3.98
CA ILE A 39 -6.43 -2.00 3.40
C ILE A 39 -5.41 -3.13 3.54
N VAL A 40 -4.88 -3.63 2.43
CA VAL A 40 -3.82 -4.66 2.43
C VAL A 40 -2.45 -3.99 2.42
N ARG A 41 -1.51 -4.49 3.22
CA ARG A 41 -0.08 -4.15 3.10
C ARG A 41 0.74 -5.39 2.77
N ASN A 42 1.74 -5.24 1.91
CA ASN A 42 2.65 -6.32 1.54
C ASN A 42 3.98 -5.77 1.00
N THR A 43 4.91 -6.68 0.70
CA THR A 43 6.14 -6.42 -0.05
C THR A 43 6.06 -7.23 -1.35
N TYR A 44 6.51 -6.63 -2.45
CA TYR A 44 6.69 -7.30 -3.74
C TYR A 44 8.19 -7.46 -4.00
N GLN A 45 8.67 -8.69 -4.11
CA GLN A 45 10.08 -8.98 -4.31
C GLN A 45 10.26 -10.20 -5.20
N PHE A 46 11.28 -10.17 -6.07
CA PHE A 46 11.58 -11.28 -6.98
C PHE A 46 10.37 -11.71 -7.82
N GLN A 47 9.65 -10.71 -8.34
CA GLN A 47 8.42 -10.88 -9.11
C GLN A 47 7.27 -11.58 -8.35
N SER A 48 7.29 -11.60 -7.01
CA SER A 48 6.32 -12.31 -6.19
C SER A 48 5.82 -11.48 -5.00
N TRP A 49 4.59 -11.73 -4.57
CA TRP A 49 4.01 -11.12 -3.37
C TRP A 49 4.39 -11.94 -2.13
N GLY A 50 4.76 -11.25 -1.05
CA GLY A 50 4.96 -11.86 0.26
C GLY A 50 3.64 -12.15 1.01
N VAL A 51 3.74 -12.32 2.33
CA VAL A 51 2.58 -12.52 3.21
C VAL A 51 1.82 -11.21 3.42
N GLU A 52 0.53 -11.19 3.13
CA GLU A 52 -0.30 -9.99 3.30
C GLU A 52 -0.63 -9.69 4.76
N GLU A 53 -0.64 -8.41 5.11
CA GLU A 53 -1.22 -7.90 6.35
C GLU A 53 -2.56 -7.21 6.06
N ARG A 54 -3.63 -7.69 6.72
CA ARG A 54 -5.02 -7.32 6.38
C ARG A 54 -5.83 -6.72 7.54
N PHE A 55 -5.24 -6.64 8.74
CA PHE A 55 -5.92 -6.11 9.92
C PHE A 55 -6.18 -4.59 9.84
N GLY A 56 -7.12 -4.06 10.62
CA GLY A 56 -7.40 -2.62 10.75
C GLY A 56 -8.59 -2.09 9.96
N GLY A 57 -9.16 -2.86 9.02
CA GLY A 57 -10.31 -2.45 8.22
C GLY A 57 -9.95 -1.40 7.16
N CYS A 58 -10.89 -0.51 6.82
CA CYS A 58 -10.69 0.55 5.84
C CYS A 58 -11.40 1.85 6.24
N PRO A 59 -10.66 2.87 6.69
CA PRO A 59 -11.20 4.19 7.03
C PRO A 59 -11.52 5.06 5.80
N VAL A 60 -11.30 4.56 4.58
CA VAL A 60 -11.55 5.31 3.33
C VAL A 60 -12.95 5.03 2.81
N GLN A 61 -13.70 6.09 2.54
CA GLN A 61 -15.04 6.02 1.95
C GLN A 61 -15.02 6.36 0.46
N LYS A 62 -15.92 5.74 -0.31
CA LYS A 62 -16.08 6.07 -1.74
C LYS A 62 -16.49 7.53 -1.89
N ARG A 63 -15.99 8.18 -2.94
CA ARG A 63 -16.32 9.58 -3.32
C ARG A 63 -15.94 10.61 -2.25
N SER A 64 -15.09 10.25 -1.31
CA SER A 64 -14.53 11.16 -0.30
C SER A 64 -13.03 11.33 -0.56
N TYR A 65 -12.51 12.52 -0.27
CA TYR A 65 -11.07 12.73 -0.19
C TYR A 65 -10.50 11.93 0.98
N PHE A 66 -9.26 11.51 0.84
CA PHE A 66 -8.52 10.83 1.89
C PHE A 66 -7.04 11.20 1.79
N ASP A 67 -6.36 11.14 2.93
CA ASP A 67 -4.92 11.36 3.03
C ASP A 67 -4.25 10.09 3.55
N VAL A 68 -3.12 9.73 2.97
CA VAL A 68 -2.25 8.66 3.50
C VAL A 68 -0.89 9.25 3.81
N SER A 69 -0.49 9.17 5.08
CA SER A 69 0.85 9.55 5.52
C SER A 69 1.66 8.29 5.83
N ILE A 70 2.87 8.22 5.27
CA ILE A 70 3.81 7.11 5.50
C ILE A 70 5.06 7.69 6.15
N THR A 71 5.30 7.34 7.42
CA THR A 71 6.47 7.76 8.19
C THR A 71 7.48 6.63 8.25
N VAL A 72 8.71 6.87 7.79
CA VAL A 72 9.80 5.91 7.96
C VAL A 72 10.32 5.96 9.39
N LYS A 73 10.15 4.86 10.13
CA LYS A 73 10.70 4.63 11.46
C LYS A 73 11.91 3.68 11.35
N PRO A 74 12.74 3.53 12.41
CA PRO A 74 13.88 2.61 12.36
C PRO A 74 13.52 1.17 11.93
N ASP A 75 12.40 0.65 12.45
CA ASP A 75 12.03 -0.77 12.28
C ASP A 75 10.79 -1.00 11.39
N SER A 76 10.06 0.07 11.05
CA SER A 76 8.80 -0.03 10.30
C SER A 76 8.45 1.22 9.48
N TYR A 77 7.44 1.08 8.63
CA TYR A 77 6.67 2.20 8.10
C TYR A 77 5.44 2.43 8.97
N GLY A 78 5.34 3.59 9.61
CA GLY A 78 4.11 4.03 10.26
C GLY A 78 3.14 4.60 9.25
N ILE A 79 1.93 4.05 9.20
CA ILE A 79 0.89 4.43 8.24
C ILE A 79 -0.25 5.10 9.00
N ALA A 80 -0.60 6.31 8.59
CA ALA A 80 -1.78 7.02 9.04
C ALA A 80 -2.72 7.29 7.87
N VAL A 81 -4.03 7.21 8.11
CA VAL A 81 -5.07 7.54 7.13
C VAL A 81 -5.98 8.61 7.74
N ASN A 82 -6.17 9.72 7.00
CA ASN A 82 -6.93 10.89 7.45
C ASN A 82 -6.43 11.45 8.81
N GLY A 83 -5.10 11.51 8.99
CA GLY A 83 -4.47 12.00 10.21
C GLY A 83 -4.50 11.02 11.41
N CYS A 84 -5.25 9.92 11.32
CA CYS A 84 -5.33 8.91 12.36
C CYS A 84 -4.34 7.76 12.10
N HIS A 85 -3.62 7.34 13.13
CA HIS A 85 -2.75 6.16 13.04
C HIS A 85 -3.56 4.93 12.64
N PHE A 86 -3.10 4.22 11.60
CA PHE A 86 -3.74 3.02 11.07
C PHE A 86 -2.97 1.75 11.46
N CYS A 87 -1.69 1.66 11.10
CA CYS A 87 -0.83 0.55 11.51
C CYS A 87 0.67 0.88 11.32
N ASP A 88 1.52 0.07 11.94
CA ASP A 88 2.93 -0.05 11.57
C ASP A 88 3.13 -1.29 10.68
N PHE A 89 3.93 -1.16 9.62
CA PHE A 89 4.36 -2.28 8.76
C PHE A 89 5.87 -2.46 8.90
N ASN A 90 6.30 -3.57 9.50
CA ASN A 90 7.71 -3.85 9.73
C ASN A 90 8.49 -3.92 8.41
N HIS A 91 9.71 -3.36 8.40
CA HIS A 91 10.55 -3.37 7.22
C HIS A 91 10.89 -4.82 6.82
N ARG A 92 10.49 -5.21 5.60
CA ARG A 92 10.90 -6.49 4.98
C ARG A 92 12.03 -6.32 3.96
N MET A 93 12.33 -5.07 3.64
CA MET A 93 13.41 -4.61 2.77
C MET A 93 14.03 -3.34 3.37
N PRO A 94 15.31 -3.04 3.11
CA PRO A 94 15.93 -1.81 3.61
C PRO A 94 15.19 -0.58 3.08
N TYR A 95 14.64 0.26 3.97
CA TYR A 95 13.91 1.47 3.57
C TYR A 95 14.77 2.44 2.75
N ALA A 96 16.09 2.43 2.96
CA ALA A 96 17.04 3.24 2.21
C ALA A 96 17.08 2.91 0.69
N SER A 97 16.61 1.72 0.30
CA SER A 97 16.54 1.30 -1.10
C SER A 97 15.36 1.90 -1.88
N VAL A 98 14.36 2.48 -1.20
CA VAL A 98 13.17 3.06 -1.84
C VAL A 98 13.53 4.37 -2.54
N ARG A 99 13.33 4.44 -3.85
CA ARG A 99 13.64 5.60 -4.70
C ARG A 99 12.44 6.15 -5.47
N PHE A 100 11.38 5.36 -5.62
CA PHE A 100 10.23 5.70 -6.45
C PHE A 100 8.91 5.48 -5.70
N ILE A 101 7.92 6.29 -6.04
CA ILE A 101 6.53 6.10 -5.61
C ILE A 101 5.70 5.85 -6.87
N HIS A 102 4.95 4.75 -6.88
CA HIS A 102 3.98 4.44 -7.94
C HIS A 102 2.59 4.25 -7.35
N THR A 103 1.61 5.00 -7.85
CA THR A 103 0.22 4.98 -7.40
C THR A 103 -0.75 4.64 -8.51
#